data_AF-A0A653DKI3-F1
#
_entry.id   AF-A0A653DKI3-F1
#
_cell.length_a   1.000
_cell.length_b   1.000
_cell.length_c   1.000
_cell.angle_alpha   90.00
_cell.angle_beta   90.00
_cell.angle_gamma   90.00
#
_symmetry.space_group_name_H-M   'P 1'
#
loop_
_entity.id
_entity.type
_entity.pdbx_description
1 polymer ?
#
loop_
_entity_poly.entity_id
_entity_poly.type
_entity_poly.pdbx_seq_one_letter_code
_entity_poly.pdbx_strand_id
1 'polypeptide(L)'
;MLISRIFLLLLVPSCCLRASKSGQLLNYDVLYELNMKLQGLVHQQKLAAWDYETNLTDFNLERKLNMDLKLASFQKEAHFNITRYQLNSIIDINIQRESQLYLQLEEEILSPKKYRRLKQIISEMITIYSTAKICDYNNPSKCDLVLQPDIEDIFSESSSEAELAYTWIQRRNAVGPKCRNLFQEYVQLTNEAARMNGFADASEYYLREYTDECIKEKLKHYNRRLRPLYEQLHAYVRSKLRKTYGNCISETGPIPAHLLGDISAQKWGGIGPITLPYPEAFEDLSENLKQQEYRITDIARLAEDFHRSLNLSKMPHSFWKKSIFTKSSDRTMTCHPSAWDFCDGQDFSLLG
;
A
#
# COMPACT_ATOMS: atom_id res chain seq x y z
N MET A 1 -51.20 58.02 -38.84
CA MET A 1 -51.71 57.54 -37.54
C MET A 1 -50.91 56.30 -37.17
N LEU A 2 -50.02 56.42 -36.18
CA LEU A 2 -50.14 55.78 -34.86
C LEU A 2 -50.10 54.23 -34.97
N ILE A 3 -49.17 53.45 -34.42
CA ILE A 3 -48.37 53.59 -33.18
C ILE A 3 -47.14 52.67 -33.26
N SER A 4 -46.06 53.19 -32.67
CA SER A 4 -44.80 52.56 -32.27
C SER A 4 -44.98 51.31 -31.38
N ARG A 5 -44.22 50.23 -31.64
CA ARG A 5 -43.83 49.26 -30.60
C ARG A 5 -42.37 48.86 -30.78
N ILE A 6 -41.52 49.57 -30.05
CA ILE A 6 -40.11 49.28 -29.82
C ILE A 6 -40.04 48.10 -28.83
N PHE A 7 -39.48 46.97 -29.25
CA PHE A 7 -38.99 45.94 -28.33
C PHE A 7 -37.53 46.26 -28.00
N LEU A 8 -37.29 46.75 -26.77
CA LEU A 8 -35.95 46.86 -26.21
C LEU A 8 -35.44 45.45 -25.87
N LEU A 9 -34.49 44.96 -26.67
CA LEU A 9 -33.63 43.85 -26.29
C LEU A 9 -32.63 44.35 -25.23
N LEU A 10 -32.93 44.07 -23.96
CA LEU A 10 -31.96 44.16 -22.87
C LEU A 10 -30.94 43.03 -23.03
N LEU A 11 -29.83 43.34 -23.71
CA LEU A 11 -28.60 42.57 -23.59
C LEU A 11 -28.06 42.77 -22.17
N VAL A 12 -28.43 41.89 -21.26
CA VAL A 12 -27.67 41.69 -20.01
C VAL A 12 -26.38 40.99 -20.41
N PRO A 13 -25.19 41.60 -20.22
CA PRO A 13 -23.97 40.83 -20.32
C PRO A 13 -23.95 39.91 -19.11
N SER A 14 -24.28 38.64 -19.31
CA SER A 14 -23.86 37.58 -18.39
C SER A 14 -22.34 37.62 -18.34
N CYS A 15 -21.83 38.35 -17.35
CA CYS A 15 -20.43 38.37 -16.99
C CYS A 15 -20.10 36.97 -16.46
N CYS A 16 -19.84 36.03 -17.37
CA CYS A 16 -19.00 34.90 -17.07
C CYS A 16 -17.67 35.49 -16.61
N LEU A 17 -17.41 35.47 -15.32
CA LEU A 17 -16.09 35.61 -14.74
C LEU A 17 -15.21 34.48 -15.32
N ARG A 18 -14.67 34.68 -16.53
CA ARG A 18 -13.43 34.06 -16.93
C ARG A 18 -12.39 34.63 -15.98
N ALA A 19 -11.95 33.81 -15.03
CA ALA A 19 -10.73 34.09 -14.28
C ALA A 19 -9.65 34.44 -15.31
N SER A 20 -9.21 35.69 -15.31
CA SER A 20 -8.08 36.15 -16.10
C SER A 20 -6.88 35.31 -15.68
N LYS A 21 -6.40 34.41 -16.54
CA LYS A 21 -5.06 33.82 -16.36
C LYS A 21 -4.10 35.00 -16.31
N SER A 22 -3.46 35.23 -15.16
CA SER A 22 -2.37 36.20 -15.11
C SER A 22 -1.36 35.75 -16.16
N GLY A 23 -0.87 36.66 -17.00
CA GLY A 23 0.14 36.36 -18.03
C GLY A 23 1.51 35.98 -17.45
N GLN A 24 1.57 35.53 -16.19
CA GLN A 24 2.79 35.16 -15.49
C GLN A 24 3.13 33.69 -15.78
N LEU A 25 4.39 33.46 -16.09
CA LEU A 25 4.99 32.13 -16.14
C LEU A 25 5.18 31.63 -14.70
N LEU A 26 4.94 30.34 -14.49
CA LEU A 26 5.28 29.67 -13.24
C LEU A 26 6.81 29.69 -13.09
N ASN A 27 7.31 30.12 -11.93
CA ASN A 27 8.74 30.14 -11.63
C ASN A 27 9.06 29.23 -10.45
N TYR A 28 10.36 29.05 -10.20
CA TYR A 28 10.86 28.19 -9.13
C TYR A 28 10.43 28.65 -7.74
N ASP A 29 10.35 29.97 -7.49
CA ASP A 29 10.03 30.50 -6.16
C ASP A 29 8.62 30.09 -5.69
N VAL A 30 7.64 30.13 -6.60
CA VAL A 30 6.26 29.70 -6.30
C VAL A 30 6.22 28.22 -5.94
N LEU A 31 6.92 27.39 -6.71
CA LEU A 31 7.02 25.95 -6.45
C LEU A 31 7.74 25.68 -5.13
N TYR A 32 8.84 26.38 -4.86
CA TYR A 32 9.59 26.26 -3.61
C TYR A 32 8.74 26.58 -2.39
N GLU A 33 7.96 27.67 -2.42
CA GLU A 33 7.05 28.01 -1.32
C GLU A 33 5.94 26.97 -1.10
N LEU A 34 5.38 26.42 -2.19
CA LEU A 34 4.40 25.35 -2.11
C LEU A 34 5.01 24.07 -1.55
N ASN A 35 6.22 23.72 -1.97
CA ASN A 35 6.96 22.55 -1.48
C ASN A 35 7.26 22.65 0.01
N MET A 36 7.74 23.80 0.48
CA MET A 36 8.04 24.02 1.90
C MET A 36 6.79 23.82 2.77
N LYS A 37 5.63 24.33 2.32
CA LYS A 37 4.35 24.15 3.03
C LYS A 37 3.86 22.71 2.95
N LEU A 38 3.96 22.08 1.78
CA LEU A 38 3.57 20.70 1.56
C LEU A 38 4.38 19.76 2.46
N GLN A 39 5.70 19.94 2.48
CA GLN A 39 6.64 19.16 3.29
C GLN A 39 6.25 19.17 4.76
N GLY A 40 5.99 20.36 5.33
CA GLY A 40 5.57 20.49 6.73
C GLY A 40 4.23 19.79 7.03
N LEU A 41 3.26 19.86 6.11
CA LEU A 41 1.97 19.19 6.27
C LEU A 41 2.07 17.67 6.12
N VAL A 42 2.84 17.19 5.15
CA VAL A 42 3.10 15.76 4.94
C VAL A 42 3.83 15.19 6.15
N HIS A 43 4.84 15.87 6.68
CA HIS A 43 5.53 15.43 7.90
C HIS A 43 4.56 15.25 9.08
N GLN A 44 3.68 16.23 9.33
CA GLN A 44 2.65 16.13 10.38
C GLN A 44 1.67 14.98 10.13
N GLN A 45 1.29 14.76 8.87
CA GLN A 45 0.41 13.66 8.48
C GLN A 45 1.10 12.30 8.68
N LYS A 46 2.37 12.16 8.31
CA LYS A 46 3.18 10.95 8.51
C LYS A 46 3.33 10.60 9.98
N LEU A 47 3.57 11.59 10.84
CA LEU A 47 3.60 11.40 12.29
C LEU A 47 2.25 10.89 12.83
N ALA A 48 1.14 11.49 12.40
CA ALA A 48 -0.19 11.06 12.82
C ALA A 48 -0.53 9.63 12.33
N ALA A 49 -0.11 9.29 11.11
CA ALA A 49 -0.27 7.95 10.54
C ALA A 49 0.59 6.91 11.28
N TRP A 50 1.85 7.22 11.55
CA TRP A 50 2.76 6.37 12.35
C TRP A 50 2.19 6.07 13.74
N ASP A 51 1.68 7.10 14.43
CA ASP A 51 1.10 6.91 15.76
C ASP A 51 -0.15 6.01 15.75
N TYR A 52 -0.93 6.04 14.66
CA TYR A 52 -2.06 5.12 14.49
C TYR A 52 -1.59 3.70 14.18
N GLU A 53 -0.68 3.52 13.22
CA GLU A 53 -0.23 2.18 12.81
C GLU A 53 0.57 1.45 13.89
N THR A 54 1.21 2.21 14.78
CA THR A 54 1.95 1.68 15.95
C THR A 54 1.11 1.64 17.23
N ASN A 55 -0.12 2.19 17.21
CA ASN A 55 -1.08 2.14 18.32
C ASN A 55 -2.51 2.40 17.82
N LEU A 56 -3.18 1.31 17.44
CA LEU A 56 -4.51 1.30 16.82
C LEU A 56 -5.59 1.66 17.85
N THR A 57 -5.90 2.96 17.95
CA THR A 57 -6.96 3.51 18.81
C THR A 57 -7.83 4.48 18.02
N ASP A 58 -9.09 4.65 18.43
CA ASP A 58 -10.01 5.63 17.83
C ASP A 58 -9.47 7.07 17.92
N PHE A 59 -8.77 7.39 19.02
CA PHE A 59 -8.12 8.68 19.20
C PHE A 59 -7.05 8.95 18.13
N ASN A 60 -6.14 7.98 17.91
CA ASN A 60 -5.10 8.13 16.90
C ASN A 60 -5.68 8.11 15.48
N LEU A 61 -6.72 7.31 15.24
CA LEU A 61 -7.44 7.29 13.96
C LEU A 61 -8.06 8.65 13.65
N GLU A 62 -8.77 9.25 14.60
CA GLU A 62 -9.41 10.55 14.43
C GLU A 62 -8.38 11.65 14.14
N ARG A 63 -7.25 11.64 14.85
CA ARG A 63 -6.16 12.58 14.60
C ARG A 63 -5.54 12.39 13.20
N LYS A 64 -5.32 11.14 12.78
CA LYS A 64 -4.84 10.81 11.41
C LYS A 64 -5.81 11.33 10.35
N LEU A 65 -7.11 11.03 10.48
CA LEU A 65 -8.14 11.46 9.52
C LEU A 65 -8.25 12.99 9.41
N ASN A 66 -8.11 13.70 10.53
CA ASN A 66 -8.11 15.17 10.53
C ASN A 66 -6.87 15.74 9.83
N MET A 67 -5.70 15.11 10.00
CA MET A 67 -4.50 15.49 9.26
C MET A 67 -4.60 15.17 7.77
N ASP A 68 -5.18 14.03 7.39
CA ASP A 68 -5.45 13.68 5.99
C ASP A 68 -6.34 14.73 5.31
N LEU A 69 -7.41 15.19 6.00
CA LEU A 69 -8.30 16.24 5.49
C LEU A 69 -7.61 17.59 5.34
N LYS A 70 -6.76 17.96 6.31
CA LYS A 70 -5.99 19.21 6.26
C LYS A 70 -5.01 19.21 5.08
N LEU A 71 -4.29 18.11 4.88
CA LEU A 71 -3.37 17.93 3.76
C LEU A 71 -4.13 17.97 2.41
N ALA A 72 -5.23 17.24 2.29
CA ALA A 72 -6.06 17.24 1.09
C ALA A 72 -6.60 18.63 0.74
N SER A 73 -6.99 19.43 1.75
CA SER A 73 -7.43 20.82 1.56
C SER A 73 -6.31 21.68 0.98
N PHE A 74 -5.09 21.54 1.49
CA PHE A 74 -3.93 22.28 0.96
C PHE A 74 -3.56 21.83 -0.46
N GLN A 75 -3.59 20.53 -0.76
CA GLN A 75 -3.30 20.03 -2.11
C GLN A 75 -4.28 20.59 -3.15
N LYS A 76 -5.57 20.72 -2.80
CA LYS A 76 -6.57 21.41 -3.64
C LYS A 76 -6.24 22.89 -3.85
N GLU A 77 -5.87 23.58 -2.79
CA GLU A 77 -5.46 24.99 -2.89
C GLU A 77 -4.24 25.16 -3.80
N ALA A 78 -3.22 24.30 -3.62
CA ALA A 78 -2.01 24.29 -4.45
C ALA A 78 -2.35 24.00 -5.92
N HIS A 79 -3.20 23.01 -6.19
CA HIS A 79 -3.73 22.75 -7.54
C HIS A 79 -4.39 23.99 -8.15
N PHE A 80 -5.30 24.64 -7.42
CA PHE A 80 -5.95 25.87 -7.91
C PHE A 80 -4.98 27.04 -8.08
N ASN A 81 -3.89 27.07 -7.32
CA ASN A 81 -2.85 28.07 -7.50
C ASN A 81 -2.06 27.82 -8.79
N ILE A 82 -1.60 26.59 -9.01
CA ILE A 82 -0.82 26.19 -10.19
C ILE A 82 -1.62 26.33 -11.49
N THR A 83 -2.92 26.02 -11.49
CA THR A 83 -3.78 26.14 -12.69
C THR A 83 -3.97 27.58 -13.21
N ARG A 84 -3.59 28.60 -12.43
CA ARG A 84 -3.66 30.02 -12.84
C ARG A 84 -2.55 30.42 -13.81
N TYR A 85 -1.43 29.69 -13.80
CA TYR A 85 -0.26 29.97 -14.62
C TYR A 85 -0.40 29.41 -16.04
N GLN A 86 0.41 29.94 -16.98
CA GLN A 86 0.50 29.40 -18.33
C GLN A 86 1.49 28.22 -18.35
N LEU A 87 0.97 27.00 -18.17
CA LEU A 87 1.81 25.80 -18.02
C LEU A 87 2.40 25.29 -19.34
N ASN A 88 1.72 25.52 -20.46
CA ASN A 88 2.17 25.06 -21.79
C ASN A 88 3.40 25.83 -22.32
N SER A 89 3.74 26.96 -21.71
CA SER A 89 4.89 27.80 -22.07
C SER A 89 6.09 27.62 -21.15
N ILE A 90 6.03 26.66 -20.20
CA ILE A 90 7.16 26.31 -19.33
C ILE A 90 8.17 25.51 -20.15
N ILE A 91 9.39 26.04 -20.28
CA ILE A 91 10.50 25.39 -20.99
C ILE A 91 11.30 24.46 -20.06
N ASP A 92 11.43 24.83 -18.78
CA ASP A 92 12.17 24.04 -17.79
C ASP A 92 11.42 22.75 -17.47
N ILE A 93 12.04 21.62 -17.77
CA ILE A 93 11.44 20.28 -17.62
C ILE A 93 11.12 19.93 -16.16
N ASN A 94 11.89 20.43 -15.19
CA ASN A 94 11.67 20.15 -13.78
C ASN A 94 10.46 20.94 -13.27
N ILE A 95 10.38 22.23 -13.60
CA ILE A 95 9.21 23.07 -13.29
C ILE A 95 7.96 22.50 -13.97
N GLN A 96 8.09 22.06 -15.23
CA GLN A 96 6.99 21.44 -15.95
C GLN A 96 6.52 20.16 -15.25
N ARG A 97 7.43 19.24 -14.93
CA ARG A 97 7.10 17.98 -14.26
C ARG A 97 6.49 18.21 -12.87
N GLU A 98 7.07 19.08 -12.08
CA GLU A 98 6.56 19.38 -10.74
C GLU A 98 5.17 20.03 -10.79
N SER A 99 4.95 20.94 -11.74
CA SER A 99 3.62 21.52 -11.97
C SER A 99 2.58 20.45 -12.34
N GLN A 100 2.96 19.44 -13.13
CA GLN A 100 2.07 18.33 -13.48
C GLN A 100 1.67 17.49 -12.26
N LEU A 101 2.58 17.32 -11.28
CA LEU A 101 2.25 16.62 -10.04
C LEU A 101 1.20 17.40 -9.23
N TYR A 102 1.33 18.72 -9.11
CA TYR A 102 0.32 19.56 -8.44
C TYR A 102 -1.03 19.60 -9.18
N LEU A 103 -1.03 19.37 -10.49
CA LEU A 103 -2.27 19.30 -11.27
C LEU A 103 -3.07 18.01 -11.02
N GLN A 104 -2.46 16.98 -10.46
CA GLN A 104 -3.12 15.70 -10.22
C GLN A 104 -3.61 15.65 -8.77
N LEU A 105 -4.92 15.71 -8.58
CA LEU A 105 -5.56 15.62 -7.28
C LEU A 105 -6.05 14.19 -7.11
N GLU A 106 -5.32 13.31 -6.43
CA GLU A 106 -5.57 11.87 -6.41
C GLU A 106 -6.97 11.49 -5.88
N GLU A 107 -7.05 10.96 -4.65
CA GLU A 107 -8.32 10.74 -3.96
C GLU A 107 -8.84 12.04 -3.37
N GLU A 108 -7.96 13.04 -3.19
CA GLU A 108 -8.24 14.32 -2.58
C GLU A 108 -9.35 15.03 -3.34
N ILE A 109 -9.46 14.86 -4.66
CA ILE A 109 -10.47 15.52 -5.51
C ILE A 109 -11.91 15.30 -5.01
N LEU A 110 -12.17 14.21 -4.29
CA LEU A 110 -13.46 13.91 -3.68
C LEU A 110 -13.90 15.02 -2.71
N SER A 111 -15.22 15.12 -2.45
CA SER A 111 -15.71 16.02 -1.41
C SER A 111 -15.13 15.64 -0.04
N PRO A 112 -14.93 16.58 0.90
CA PRO A 112 -14.34 16.27 2.22
C PRO A 112 -15.04 15.11 2.94
N LYS A 113 -16.36 15.01 2.82
CA LYS A 113 -17.14 13.90 3.37
C LYS A 113 -16.79 12.55 2.72
N LYS A 114 -16.72 12.50 1.38
CA LYS A 114 -16.38 11.27 0.64
C LYS A 114 -14.93 10.87 0.85
N TYR A 115 -14.00 11.82 0.83
CA TYR A 115 -12.59 11.59 1.11
C TYR A 115 -12.38 11.04 2.53
N ARG A 116 -13.02 11.66 3.54
CA ARG A 116 -12.98 11.14 4.92
C ARG A 116 -13.51 9.72 5.01
N ARG A 117 -14.65 9.43 4.36
CA ARG A 117 -15.23 8.08 4.33
C ARG A 117 -14.29 7.07 3.68
N LEU A 118 -13.63 7.44 2.58
CA LEU A 118 -12.64 6.60 1.93
C LEU A 118 -11.47 6.26 2.87
N LYS A 119 -10.87 7.25 3.53
CA LYS A 119 -9.78 7.03 4.49
C LYS A 119 -10.21 6.24 5.73
N GLN A 120 -11.46 6.39 6.17
CA GLN A 120 -12.07 5.58 7.22
C GLN A 120 -12.17 4.11 6.79
N ILE A 121 -12.74 3.84 5.61
CA ILE A 121 -12.89 2.48 5.06
C ILE A 121 -11.53 1.78 4.96
N ILE A 122 -10.49 2.47 4.47
CA ILE A 122 -9.13 1.93 4.40
C ILE A 122 -8.62 1.56 5.79
N SER A 123 -8.74 2.46 6.76
CA SER A 123 -8.29 2.22 8.14
C SER A 123 -9.11 1.11 8.84
N GLU A 124 -10.41 1.01 8.58
CA GLU A 124 -11.27 -0.07 9.07
C GLU A 124 -10.83 -1.43 8.50
N MET A 125 -10.57 -1.52 7.19
CA MET A 125 -10.08 -2.76 6.56
C MET A 125 -8.69 -3.18 7.09
N ILE A 126 -7.78 -2.22 7.28
CA ILE A 126 -6.47 -2.46 7.91
C ILE A 126 -6.66 -3.01 9.32
N THR A 127 -7.50 -2.37 10.14
CA THR A 127 -7.77 -2.80 11.52
C THR A 127 -8.34 -4.21 11.56
N ILE A 128 -9.36 -4.51 10.73
CA ILE A 128 -9.93 -5.84 10.62
C ILE A 128 -8.85 -6.87 10.26
N TYR A 129 -7.99 -6.55 9.29
CA TYR A 129 -6.95 -7.46 8.84
C TYR A 129 -5.89 -7.72 9.91
N SER A 130 -5.40 -6.66 10.57
CA SER A 130 -4.31 -6.73 11.57
C SER A 130 -4.75 -7.30 12.91
N THR A 131 -6.02 -7.18 13.29
CA THR A 131 -6.53 -7.61 14.60
C THR A 131 -7.34 -8.90 14.58
N ALA A 132 -7.58 -9.47 13.41
CA ALA A 132 -8.31 -10.73 13.29
C ALA A 132 -7.58 -11.87 14.01
N LYS A 133 -8.36 -12.57 14.83
CA LYS A 133 -7.96 -13.77 15.57
C LYS A 133 -8.77 -14.97 15.13
N ILE A 134 -8.18 -16.15 15.18
CA ILE A 134 -8.85 -17.43 14.95
C ILE A 134 -8.60 -18.39 16.12
N CYS A 135 -9.39 -19.46 16.19
CA CYS A 135 -9.15 -20.53 17.14
C CYS A 135 -8.17 -21.56 16.59
N ASP A 136 -7.44 -22.22 17.48
CA ASP A 136 -6.50 -23.27 17.17
C ASP A 136 -7.24 -24.55 16.74
N TYR A 137 -6.66 -25.27 15.76
CA TYR A 137 -7.24 -26.50 15.21
C TYR A 137 -7.32 -27.62 16.26
N ASN A 138 -6.27 -27.78 17.06
CA ASN A 138 -6.14 -28.83 18.06
C ASN A 138 -6.77 -28.43 19.41
N ASN A 139 -6.87 -27.12 19.69
CA ASN A 139 -7.47 -26.59 20.91
C ASN A 139 -8.50 -25.48 20.61
N PRO A 140 -9.79 -25.85 20.40
CA PRO A 140 -10.84 -24.88 20.09
C PRO A 140 -11.08 -23.80 21.16
N SER A 141 -10.59 -23.98 22.39
CA SER A 141 -10.68 -22.99 23.46
C SER A 141 -9.61 -21.88 23.33
N LYS A 142 -8.53 -22.13 22.57
CA LYS A 142 -7.47 -21.16 22.30
C LYS A 142 -7.85 -20.33 21.07
N CYS A 143 -8.46 -19.16 21.27
CA CYS A 143 -8.98 -18.28 20.22
C CYS A 143 -8.24 -16.95 20.10
N ASP A 144 -6.92 -17.00 20.19
CA ASP A 144 -6.04 -15.85 20.20
C ASP A 144 -4.98 -15.85 19.08
N LEU A 145 -5.01 -16.84 18.17
CA LEU A 145 -4.04 -16.94 17.08
C LEU A 145 -4.15 -15.75 16.12
N VAL A 146 -3.05 -15.03 15.93
CA VAL A 146 -2.94 -13.87 15.03
C VAL A 146 -2.18 -14.23 13.76
N LEU A 147 -2.25 -13.36 12.74
CA LEU A 147 -1.53 -13.59 11.47
C LEU A 147 -0.03 -13.79 11.68
N GLN A 148 0.59 -12.91 12.47
CA GLN A 148 2.02 -12.90 12.77
C GLN A 148 2.26 -12.92 14.29
N PRO A 149 3.01 -13.90 14.83
CA PRO A 149 3.68 -15.00 14.09
C PRO A 149 2.78 -16.25 13.86
N ASP A 150 1.77 -16.48 14.71
CA ASP A 150 1.14 -17.81 14.86
C ASP A 150 0.68 -18.49 13.57
N ILE A 151 -0.11 -17.80 12.73
CA ILE A 151 -0.64 -18.40 11.50
C ILE A 151 0.46 -18.58 10.47
N GLU A 152 1.40 -17.64 10.33
CA GLU A 152 2.53 -17.78 9.43
C GLU A 152 3.39 -19.00 9.80
N ASP A 153 3.65 -19.19 11.10
CA ASP A 153 4.38 -20.35 11.62
C ASP A 153 3.65 -21.66 11.25
N ILE A 154 2.34 -21.76 11.50
CA ILE A 154 1.52 -22.93 11.11
C ILE A 154 1.68 -23.26 9.62
N PHE A 155 1.63 -22.25 8.73
CA PHE A 155 1.79 -22.49 7.29
C PHE A 155 3.20 -22.91 6.91
N SER A 156 4.22 -22.44 7.63
CA SER A 156 5.62 -22.75 7.32
C SER A 156 6.09 -24.09 7.93
N GLU A 157 5.49 -24.54 9.03
CA GLU A 157 5.96 -25.70 9.79
C GLU A 157 5.02 -26.91 9.75
N SER A 158 3.70 -26.69 9.63
CA SER A 158 2.74 -27.80 9.70
C SER A 158 2.80 -28.69 8.46
N SER A 159 2.83 -30.00 8.69
CA SER A 159 2.68 -31.04 7.67
C SER A 159 1.27 -31.64 7.61
N SER A 160 0.34 -31.13 8.43
CA SER A 160 -1.04 -31.62 8.48
C SER A 160 -1.92 -30.88 7.47
N GLU A 161 -2.39 -31.59 6.44
CA GLU A 161 -3.32 -31.03 5.44
C GLU A 161 -4.58 -30.45 6.09
N ALA A 162 -5.14 -31.14 7.08
CA ALA A 162 -6.36 -30.74 7.76
C ALA A 162 -6.17 -29.45 8.59
N GLU A 163 -5.04 -29.31 9.28
CA GLU A 163 -4.72 -28.11 10.06
C GLU A 163 -4.50 -26.90 9.14
N LEU A 164 -3.75 -27.09 8.05
CA LEU A 164 -3.54 -26.06 7.04
C LEU A 164 -4.87 -25.62 6.41
N ALA A 165 -5.74 -26.57 6.05
CA ALA A 165 -7.04 -26.28 5.47
C ALA A 165 -7.95 -25.53 6.45
N TYR A 166 -8.02 -25.99 7.70
CA TYR A 166 -8.79 -25.33 8.76
C TYR A 166 -8.32 -23.88 8.96
N THR A 167 -7.01 -23.69 9.16
CA THR A 167 -6.40 -22.38 9.39
C THR A 167 -6.65 -21.43 8.23
N TRP A 168 -6.50 -21.92 6.99
CA TRP A 168 -6.77 -21.17 5.77
C TRP A 168 -8.21 -20.65 5.71
N ILE A 169 -9.19 -21.52 6.01
CA ILE A 169 -10.62 -21.23 5.99
C ILE A 169 -10.99 -20.27 7.12
N GLN A 170 -10.57 -20.55 8.35
CA GLN A 170 -10.88 -19.70 9.50
C GLN A 170 -10.32 -18.30 9.31
N ARG A 171 -9.09 -18.16 8.82
CA ARG A 171 -8.48 -16.86 8.57
C ARG A 171 -9.24 -16.04 7.52
N ARG A 172 -9.76 -16.69 6.47
CA ARG A 172 -10.59 -16.06 5.43
C ARG A 172 -11.97 -15.68 5.97
N ASN A 173 -12.59 -16.51 6.79
CA ASN A 173 -13.88 -16.23 7.43
C ASN A 173 -13.78 -15.09 8.46
N ALA A 174 -12.66 -14.98 9.17
CA ALA A 174 -12.45 -13.94 10.18
C ALA A 174 -12.32 -12.52 9.59
N VAL A 175 -11.92 -12.41 8.31
CA VAL A 175 -11.64 -11.12 7.64
C VAL A 175 -12.50 -10.88 6.40
N GLY A 176 -12.55 -11.80 5.45
CA GLY A 176 -13.18 -11.61 4.14
C GLY A 176 -14.63 -11.10 4.22
N PRO A 177 -15.53 -11.77 4.96
CA PRO A 177 -16.91 -11.31 5.13
C PRO A 177 -17.03 -9.88 5.69
N LYS A 178 -16.17 -9.50 6.64
CA LYS A 178 -16.18 -8.17 7.27
C LYS A 178 -15.68 -7.08 6.31
N CYS A 179 -14.71 -7.40 5.47
CA CYS A 179 -14.18 -6.46 4.47
C CYS A 179 -15.01 -6.38 3.19
N ARG A 180 -15.95 -7.30 2.93
CA ARG A 180 -16.65 -7.39 1.64
C ARG A 180 -17.38 -6.09 1.25
N ASN A 181 -18.21 -5.55 2.14
CA ASN A 181 -18.98 -4.33 1.87
C ASN A 181 -18.08 -3.09 1.86
N LEU A 182 -17.09 -3.05 2.76
CA LEU A 182 -16.07 -2.00 2.82
C LEU A 182 -15.30 -1.91 1.49
N PHE A 183 -14.88 -3.05 0.94
CA PHE A 183 -14.15 -3.10 -0.33
C PHE A 183 -15.01 -2.66 -1.52
N GLN A 184 -16.31 -2.98 -1.52
CA GLN A 184 -17.23 -2.50 -2.56
C GLN A 184 -17.35 -0.97 -2.55
N GLU A 185 -17.52 -0.37 -1.37
CA GLU A 185 -17.60 1.10 -1.22
C GLU A 185 -16.25 1.76 -1.56
N TYR A 186 -15.13 1.16 -1.15
CA TYR A 186 -13.78 1.57 -1.53
C TYR A 186 -13.60 1.63 -3.06
N VAL A 187 -14.00 0.56 -3.78
CA VAL A 187 -13.93 0.51 -5.25
C VAL A 187 -14.82 1.58 -5.90
N GLN A 188 -15.99 1.87 -5.33
CA GLN A 188 -16.87 2.92 -5.84
C GLN A 188 -16.24 4.31 -5.70
N LEU A 189 -15.70 4.63 -4.51
CA LEU A 189 -15.12 5.94 -4.20
C LEU A 189 -13.81 6.18 -4.97
N THR A 190 -12.95 5.17 -5.07
CA THR A 190 -11.69 5.27 -5.85
C THR A 190 -11.97 5.43 -7.35
N ASN A 191 -12.97 4.74 -7.91
CA ASN A 191 -13.38 4.95 -9.30
C ASN A 191 -14.07 6.31 -9.52
N GLU A 192 -14.81 6.82 -8.54
CA GLU A 192 -15.33 8.19 -8.61
C GLU A 192 -14.18 9.20 -8.68
N ALA A 193 -13.18 9.09 -7.79
CA ALA A 193 -12.00 9.94 -7.80
C ALA A 193 -11.23 9.85 -9.12
N ALA A 194 -11.01 8.65 -9.64
CA ALA A 194 -10.32 8.44 -10.92
C ALA A 194 -11.04 9.13 -12.09
N ARG A 195 -12.38 8.99 -12.17
CA ARG A 195 -13.19 9.68 -13.20
C ARG A 195 -13.18 11.18 -13.06
N MET A 196 -13.20 11.70 -11.83
CA MET A 196 -13.05 13.14 -11.59
C MET A 196 -11.67 13.65 -12.04
N ASN A 197 -10.64 12.81 -12.00
CA ASN A 197 -9.31 13.08 -12.54
C ASN A 197 -9.17 12.85 -14.05
N GLY A 198 -10.23 12.48 -14.76
CA GLY A 198 -10.21 12.25 -16.21
C GLY A 198 -9.76 10.86 -16.65
N PHE A 199 -9.70 9.88 -15.73
CA PHE A 199 -9.39 8.48 -16.04
C PHE A 199 -10.67 7.63 -16.15
N ALA A 200 -10.62 6.53 -16.88
CA ALA A 200 -11.76 5.61 -16.99
C ALA A 200 -12.10 4.95 -15.64
N ASP A 201 -11.06 4.52 -14.91
CA ASP A 201 -11.16 3.83 -13.63
C ASP A 201 -9.89 3.98 -12.78
N ALA A 202 -9.94 3.48 -11.55
CA ALA A 202 -8.81 3.51 -10.62
C ALA A 202 -7.60 2.71 -11.13
N SER A 203 -7.79 1.65 -11.93
CA SER A 203 -6.68 0.89 -12.50
C SER A 203 -5.90 1.71 -13.50
N GLU A 204 -6.57 2.46 -14.37
CA GLU A 204 -5.90 3.39 -15.30
C GLU A 204 -5.19 4.51 -14.54
N TYR A 205 -5.85 5.05 -13.50
CA TYR A 205 -5.25 6.05 -12.62
C TYR A 205 -3.93 5.56 -12.02
N TYR A 206 -3.88 4.33 -11.47
CA TYR A 206 -2.66 3.79 -10.85
C TYR A 206 -1.55 3.47 -11.85
N LEU A 207 -1.89 3.09 -13.09
CA LEU A 207 -0.89 2.72 -14.09
C LEU A 207 -0.12 3.92 -14.67
N ARG A 208 -0.62 5.15 -14.49
CA ARG A 208 0.10 6.38 -14.84
C ARG A 208 1.48 6.48 -14.17
N GLU A 209 1.66 5.96 -12.97
CA GLU A 209 2.94 6.05 -12.23
C GLU A 209 4.12 5.47 -13.02
N TYR A 210 3.85 4.52 -13.91
CA TYR A 210 4.86 3.94 -14.79
C TYR A 210 5.25 4.85 -15.95
N THR A 211 4.47 5.89 -16.25
CA THR A 211 4.64 6.81 -17.39
C THR A 211 4.83 6.07 -18.72
N ASP A 212 4.15 4.93 -18.86
CA ASP A 212 4.30 3.98 -19.98
C ASP A 212 2.94 3.49 -20.45
N GLU A 213 2.47 4.04 -21.58
CA GLU A 213 1.17 3.70 -22.17
C GLU A 213 1.03 2.21 -22.52
N CYS A 214 2.16 1.52 -22.72
CA CYS A 214 2.20 0.11 -23.09
C CYS A 214 2.39 -0.83 -21.88
N ILE A 215 2.36 -0.32 -20.65
CA ILE A 215 2.68 -1.10 -19.44
C ILE A 215 1.86 -2.40 -19.32
N LYS A 216 0.55 -2.36 -19.62
CA LYS A 216 -0.33 -3.54 -19.56
C LYS A 216 0.14 -4.64 -20.50
N GLU A 217 0.55 -4.29 -21.72
CA GLU A 217 1.02 -5.25 -22.72
C GLU A 217 2.42 -5.78 -22.41
N LYS A 218 3.31 -4.93 -21.87
CA LYS A 218 4.63 -5.35 -21.40
C LYS A 218 4.52 -6.37 -20.26
N LEU A 219 3.64 -6.13 -19.28
CA LEU A 219 3.38 -7.07 -18.18
C LEU A 219 2.84 -8.42 -18.69
N LYS A 220 1.89 -8.40 -19.65
CA LYS A 220 1.40 -9.62 -20.31
C LYS A 220 2.52 -10.35 -21.05
N HIS A 221 3.39 -9.62 -21.74
CA HIS A 221 4.53 -10.20 -22.45
C HIS A 221 5.50 -10.90 -21.49
N TYR A 222 5.88 -10.25 -20.38
CA TYR A 222 6.73 -10.86 -19.36
C TYR A 222 6.10 -12.09 -18.72
N ASN A 223 4.80 -12.04 -18.41
CA ASN A 223 4.07 -13.20 -17.89
C ASN A 223 4.14 -14.40 -18.87
N ARG A 224 3.90 -14.17 -20.18
CA ARG A 224 4.03 -15.23 -21.20
C ARG A 224 5.44 -15.81 -21.28
N ARG A 225 6.49 -15.00 -21.09
CA ARG A 225 7.89 -15.46 -21.09
C ARG A 225 8.25 -16.27 -19.84
N LEU A 226 7.67 -15.93 -18.69
CA LEU A 226 7.88 -16.65 -17.43
C LEU A 226 7.07 -17.95 -17.36
N ARG A 227 5.95 -18.02 -18.09
CA ARG A 227 5.00 -19.13 -18.04
C ARG A 227 5.63 -20.51 -18.23
N PRO A 228 6.53 -20.79 -19.20
CA PRO A 228 7.12 -22.12 -19.34
C PRO A 228 7.91 -22.57 -18.11
N LEU A 229 8.66 -21.65 -17.48
CA LEU A 229 9.37 -21.92 -16.24
C LEU A 229 8.41 -22.17 -15.08
N TYR A 230 7.38 -21.33 -14.94
CA TYR A 230 6.37 -21.48 -13.90
C TYR A 230 5.59 -22.79 -14.04
N GLU A 231 5.23 -23.22 -15.24
CA GLU A 231 4.51 -24.47 -15.48
C GLU A 231 5.36 -25.69 -15.10
N GLN A 232 6.67 -25.67 -15.38
CA GLN A 232 7.59 -26.72 -14.93
C GLN A 232 7.72 -26.74 -13.41
N LEU A 233 7.92 -25.58 -12.79
CA LEU A 233 7.99 -25.45 -11.33
C LEU A 233 6.68 -25.93 -10.67
N HIS A 234 5.53 -25.48 -11.16
CA HIS A 234 4.21 -25.88 -10.69
C HIS A 234 4.01 -27.40 -10.81
N ALA A 235 4.35 -28.01 -11.95
CA ALA A 235 4.24 -29.45 -12.15
C ALA A 235 5.15 -30.24 -11.19
N TYR A 236 6.39 -29.78 -11.00
CA TYR A 236 7.34 -30.38 -10.06
C TYR A 236 6.82 -30.31 -8.61
N VAL A 237 6.42 -29.13 -8.16
CA VAL A 237 5.88 -28.90 -6.81
C VAL A 237 4.61 -29.72 -6.60
N ARG A 238 3.68 -29.72 -7.56
CA ARG A 238 2.46 -30.55 -7.52
C ARG A 238 2.80 -32.04 -7.36
N SER A 239 3.78 -32.54 -8.10
CA SER A 239 4.22 -33.93 -7.99
C SER A 239 4.81 -34.25 -6.62
N LYS A 240 5.63 -33.36 -6.06
CA LYS A 240 6.20 -33.51 -4.71
C LYS A 240 5.14 -33.49 -3.62
N LEU A 241 4.24 -32.50 -3.66
CA LEU A 241 3.13 -32.42 -2.70
C LEU A 241 2.21 -33.64 -2.81
N ARG A 242 1.92 -34.14 -4.02
CA ARG A 242 1.11 -35.35 -4.22
C ARG A 242 1.78 -36.60 -3.61
N LYS A 243 3.11 -36.70 -3.62
CA LYS A 243 3.81 -37.79 -2.91
C LYS A 243 3.63 -37.71 -1.40
N THR A 244 3.55 -36.50 -0.84
CA THR A 244 3.38 -36.28 0.60
C THR A 244 1.93 -36.43 1.05
N TYR A 245 1.00 -35.78 0.37
CA TYR A 245 -0.42 -35.68 0.78
C TYR A 245 -1.34 -36.66 0.04
N GLY A 246 -0.82 -37.39 -0.95
CA GLY A 246 -1.55 -38.42 -1.68
C GLY A 246 -2.64 -37.84 -2.59
N ASN A 247 -3.80 -38.50 -2.58
CA ASN A 247 -4.85 -38.29 -3.58
C ASN A 247 -5.64 -36.98 -3.45
N CYS A 248 -5.44 -36.19 -2.38
CA CYS A 248 -6.07 -34.87 -2.24
C CYS A 248 -5.54 -33.83 -3.26
N ILE A 249 -4.43 -34.13 -3.94
CA ILE A 249 -3.83 -33.26 -4.97
C ILE A 249 -3.99 -33.90 -6.33
N SER A 250 -4.72 -33.26 -7.24
CA SER A 250 -4.90 -33.75 -8.61
C SER A 250 -3.57 -33.87 -9.36
N GLU A 251 -3.42 -34.92 -10.19
CA GLU A 251 -2.25 -35.10 -11.06
C GLU A 251 -2.14 -34.04 -12.15
N THR A 252 -3.29 -33.54 -12.62
CA THR A 252 -3.41 -32.65 -13.78
C THR A 252 -4.05 -31.31 -13.41
N GLY A 253 -4.76 -31.24 -12.28
CA GLY A 253 -5.44 -30.04 -11.80
C GLY A 253 -4.55 -29.06 -11.02
N PRO A 254 -5.15 -27.98 -10.48
CA PRO A 254 -4.44 -26.98 -9.68
C PRO A 254 -3.98 -27.55 -8.33
N ILE A 255 -2.98 -26.90 -7.73
CA ILE A 255 -2.54 -27.19 -6.36
C ILE A 255 -3.53 -26.50 -5.38
N PRO A 256 -3.97 -27.19 -4.30
CA PRO A 256 -4.74 -26.54 -3.24
C PRO A 256 -3.95 -25.39 -2.59
N ALA A 257 -4.56 -24.21 -2.50
CA ALA A 257 -3.85 -22.98 -2.11
C ALA A 257 -3.32 -22.98 -0.67
N HIS A 258 -3.85 -23.83 0.22
CA HIS A 258 -3.40 -23.94 1.60
C HIS A 258 -2.13 -24.80 1.77
N LEU A 259 -1.64 -25.44 0.71
CA LEU A 259 -0.51 -26.38 0.76
C LEU A 259 0.81 -25.81 0.22
N LEU A 260 0.93 -24.49 0.15
CA LEU A 260 2.06 -23.81 -0.50
C LEU A 260 2.96 -23.06 0.49
N GLY A 261 2.84 -23.33 1.78
CA GLY A 261 3.78 -22.81 2.79
C GLY A 261 3.57 -21.34 3.16
N ASP A 262 2.49 -20.73 2.68
CA ASP A 262 2.13 -19.33 2.87
C ASP A 262 0.58 -19.20 2.81
N ILE A 263 -0.02 -18.43 3.71
CA ILE A 263 -1.49 -18.26 3.83
C ILE A 263 -2.17 -17.76 2.53
N SER A 264 -1.42 -17.07 1.69
CA SER A 264 -1.85 -16.51 0.40
C SER A 264 -1.27 -17.26 -0.81
N ALA A 265 -0.39 -18.25 -0.59
CA ALA A 265 0.35 -18.98 -1.61
C ALA A 265 1.19 -18.10 -2.55
N GLN A 266 1.55 -16.89 -2.12
CA GLN A 266 2.31 -15.93 -2.92
C GLN A 266 3.81 -16.28 -3.03
N LYS A 267 4.32 -17.01 -2.03
CA LYS A 267 5.71 -17.50 -1.95
C LYS A 267 5.66 -18.96 -1.49
N TRP A 268 6.53 -19.81 -2.04
CA TRP A 268 6.52 -21.25 -1.77
C TRP A 268 7.75 -21.71 -0.96
N GLY A 269 8.39 -20.79 -0.23
CA GLY A 269 9.58 -21.09 0.58
C GLY A 269 9.28 -22.05 1.74
N GLY A 270 8.10 -21.94 2.36
CA GLY A 270 7.71 -22.77 3.51
C GLY A 270 7.59 -24.27 3.20
N ILE A 271 7.41 -24.65 1.94
CA ILE A 271 7.41 -26.07 1.52
C ILE A 271 8.79 -26.58 1.08
N GLY A 272 9.87 -25.87 1.43
CA GLY A 272 11.25 -26.29 1.22
C GLY A 272 11.51 -27.75 1.63
N PRO A 273 11.12 -28.19 2.84
CA PRO A 273 11.33 -29.57 3.29
C PRO A 273 10.71 -30.64 2.37
N ILE A 274 9.68 -30.31 1.59
CA ILE A 274 9.00 -31.24 0.66
C ILE A 274 9.58 -31.14 -0.76
N THR A 275 10.04 -29.94 -1.15
CA THR A 275 10.31 -29.60 -2.55
C THR A 275 11.78 -29.48 -2.90
N LEU A 276 12.69 -29.35 -1.93
CA LEU A 276 14.13 -29.27 -2.21
C LEU A 276 14.62 -30.52 -2.99
N PRO A 277 15.28 -30.33 -4.15
CA PRO A 277 15.84 -31.45 -4.90
C PRO A 277 16.99 -32.16 -4.17
N TYR A 278 17.82 -31.38 -3.45
CA TYR A 278 18.99 -31.81 -2.69
C TYR A 278 18.91 -31.24 -1.27
N PRO A 279 18.08 -31.83 -0.39
CA PRO A 279 17.85 -31.30 0.96
C PRO A 279 19.13 -31.22 1.82
N GLU A 280 20.11 -32.10 1.56
CA GLU A 280 21.41 -32.13 2.23
C GLU A 280 22.28 -30.89 2.02
N ALA A 281 22.00 -30.10 0.97
CA ALA A 281 22.74 -28.87 0.67
C ALA A 281 22.10 -27.62 1.29
N PHE A 282 20.91 -27.74 1.89
CA PHE A 282 20.23 -26.62 2.52
C PHE A 282 20.64 -26.50 3.99
N GLU A 283 20.99 -25.29 4.41
CA GLU A 283 21.35 -24.99 5.79
C GLU A 283 20.38 -23.94 6.36
N ASP A 284 19.67 -24.31 7.43
CA ASP A 284 18.86 -23.37 8.21
C ASP A 284 19.76 -22.66 9.22
N LEU A 285 19.86 -21.33 9.09
CA LEU A 285 20.68 -20.50 9.95
C LEU A 285 19.96 -20.05 11.22
N SER A 286 18.68 -20.38 11.40
CA SER A 286 17.87 -19.92 12.53
C SER A 286 18.46 -20.32 13.88
N GLU A 287 18.86 -21.58 14.05
CA GLU A 287 19.51 -22.05 15.27
C GLU A 287 20.90 -21.46 15.46
N ASN A 288 21.66 -21.26 14.37
CA ASN A 288 22.96 -20.60 14.41
C ASN A 288 22.86 -19.15 14.91
N LEU A 289 21.85 -18.39 14.46
CA LEU A 289 21.59 -17.02 14.90
C LEU A 289 21.20 -16.98 16.39
N LYS A 290 20.35 -17.93 16.84
CA LYS A 290 19.98 -18.05 18.26
C LYS A 290 21.19 -18.39 19.14
N GLN A 291 22.02 -19.34 18.74
CA GLN A 291 23.23 -19.75 19.47
C GLN A 291 24.26 -18.62 19.57
N GLN A 292 24.33 -17.75 18.56
CA GLN A 292 25.18 -16.56 18.57
C GLN A 292 24.50 -15.34 19.23
N GLU A 293 23.32 -15.52 19.83
CA GLU A 293 22.57 -14.49 20.55
C GLU A 293 22.26 -13.23 19.70
N TYR A 294 22.02 -13.40 18.39
CA TYR A 294 21.63 -12.29 17.53
C TYR A 294 20.29 -11.69 17.95
N ARG A 295 20.27 -10.37 18.21
CA ARG A 295 19.02 -9.63 18.37
C ARG A 295 18.56 -9.12 17.01
N ILE A 296 17.27 -8.79 16.88
CA ILE A 296 16.71 -8.22 15.63
C ILE A 296 17.46 -6.96 15.19
N THR A 297 17.89 -6.12 16.13
CA THR A 297 18.70 -4.93 15.84
C THR A 297 20.07 -5.26 15.27
N ASP A 298 20.66 -6.40 15.65
CA ASP A 298 21.96 -6.83 15.15
C ASP A 298 21.83 -7.30 13.68
N ILE A 299 20.73 -7.98 13.35
CA ILE A 299 20.38 -8.34 11.96
C ILE A 299 20.19 -7.07 11.11
N ALA A 300 19.48 -6.06 11.62
CA ALA A 300 19.32 -4.79 10.92
C ALA A 300 20.67 -4.05 10.73
N ARG A 301 21.61 -4.16 11.68
CA ARG A 301 22.96 -3.61 11.56
C ARG A 301 23.80 -4.35 10.52
N LEU A 302 23.68 -5.67 10.43
CA LEU A 302 24.29 -6.43 9.34
C LEU A 302 23.79 -5.94 7.96
N ALA A 303 22.49 -5.63 7.85
CA ALA A 303 21.95 -5.05 6.63
C ALA A 303 22.54 -3.65 6.36
N GLU A 304 22.71 -2.79 7.37
CA GLU A 304 23.39 -1.50 7.23
C GLU A 304 24.85 -1.68 6.77
N ASP A 305 25.60 -2.60 7.38
CA ASP A 305 26.99 -2.87 7.02
C ASP A 305 27.12 -3.39 5.58
N PHE A 306 26.17 -4.21 5.12
CA PHE A 306 26.09 -4.58 3.70
C PHE A 306 25.93 -3.34 2.80
N HIS A 307 25.01 -2.42 3.10
CA HIS A 307 24.83 -1.19 2.31
C HIS A 307 26.08 -0.30 2.34
N ARG A 308 26.73 -0.20 3.51
CA ARG A 308 28.00 0.54 3.65
C ARG A 308 29.14 -0.09 2.86
N SER A 309 29.18 -1.41 2.73
CA SER A 309 30.17 -2.11 1.89
C SER A 309 30.04 -1.74 0.41
N LEU A 310 28.85 -1.30 -0.01
CA LEU A 310 28.56 -0.77 -1.34
C LEU A 310 28.74 0.76 -1.44
N ASN A 311 29.36 1.38 -0.43
CA ASN A 311 29.58 2.82 -0.32
C ASN A 311 28.29 3.66 -0.24
N LEU A 312 27.20 3.08 0.29
CA LEU A 312 25.96 3.80 0.61
C LEU A 312 26.00 4.39 2.03
N SER A 313 25.13 5.37 2.27
CA SER A 313 25.01 6.06 3.55
C SER A 313 24.50 5.14 4.67
N LYS A 314 25.03 5.34 5.88
CA LYS A 314 24.48 4.76 7.10
C LYS A 314 23.13 5.36 7.46
N MET A 315 22.33 4.64 8.24
CA MET A 315 21.09 5.14 8.81
C MET A 315 21.36 6.23 9.86
N PRO A 316 20.49 7.25 9.98
CA PRO A 316 20.62 8.27 11.00
C PRO A 316 20.37 7.70 12.40
N HIS A 317 20.85 8.39 13.44
CA HIS A 317 20.62 7.95 14.82
C HIS A 317 19.12 7.90 15.18
N SER A 318 18.30 8.79 14.60
CA SER A 318 16.84 8.80 14.76
C SER A 318 16.22 7.48 14.33
N PHE A 319 16.71 6.85 13.25
CA PHE A 319 16.21 5.55 12.77
C PHE A 319 16.27 4.48 13.84
N TRP A 320 17.43 4.29 14.48
CA TRP A 320 17.61 3.29 15.52
C TRP A 320 16.78 3.56 16.78
N LYS A 321 16.50 4.84 17.06
CA LYS A 321 15.73 5.27 18.23
C LYS A 321 14.21 5.16 18.01
N LYS A 322 13.73 5.46 16.80
CA LYS A 322 12.31 5.61 16.47
C LYS A 322 11.70 4.37 15.81
N SER A 323 12.51 3.52 15.20
CA SER A 323 12.04 2.27 14.59
C SER A 323 11.50 1.29 15.62
N ILE A 324 10.51 0.50 15.22
CA ILE A 324 9.98 -0.61 15.99
C ILE A 324 10.45 -1.89 15.28
N PHE A 325 11.40 -2.58 15.89
CA PHE A 325 11.96 -3.82 15.38
C PHE A 325 11.27 -5.07 15.93
N THR A 326 10.50 -4.91 17.00
CA THR A 326 9.80 -6.00 17.65
C THR A 326 8.40 -5.55 18.06
N LYS A 327 7.43 -6.44 17.87
CA LYS A 327 6.06 -6.23 18.29
C LYS A 327 5.99 -5.96 19.80
N SER A 328 5.28 -4.89 20.17
CA SER A 328 5.04 -4.56 21.58
C SER A 328 3.85 -5.34 22.12
N SER A 329 3.95 -5.84 23.36
CA SER A 329 2.87 -6.49 24.10
C SER A 329 1.77 -5.52 24.55
N ASP A 330 2.11 -4.24 24.68
CA ASP A 330 1.28 -3.27 25.44
C ASP A 330 0.29 -2.51 24.55
N ARG A 331 0.41 -2.67 23.23
CA ARG A 331 -0.40 -1.94 22.24
C ARG A 331 -0.73 -2.79 21.04
N THR A 332 -1.91 -2.56 20.49
CA THR A 332 -2.32 -3.18 19.22
C THR A 332 -1.73 -2.36 18.08
N MET A 333 -0.96 -3.00 17.20
CA MET A 333 -0.28 -2.35 16.08
C MET A 333 -0.38 -3.19 14.82
N THR A 334 -0.13 -2.57 13.68
CA THR A 334 0.12 -3.31 12.43
C THR A 334 1.48 -4.00 12.52
N CYS A 335 1.58 -5.23 12.01
CA CYS A 335 2.82 -6.03 12.06
C CYS A 335 3.42 -6.29 10.68
N HIS A 336 2.77 -5.81 9.61
CA HIS A 336 3.30 -5.99 8.27
C HIS A 336 4.56 -5.10 8.10
N PRO A 337 5.71 -5.67 7.71
CA PRO A 337 6.93 -4.90 7.56
C PRO A 337 6.77 -3.71 6.62
N SER A 338 7.21 -2.53 7.05
CA SER A 338 7.16 -1.28 6.27
C SER A 338 8.31 -0.33 6.61
N ALA A 339 8.70 0.48 5.62
CA ALA A 339 9.68 1.54 5.77
C ALA A 339 8.99 2.89 5.63
N TRP A 340 9.36 3.84 6.49
CA TRP A 340 8.71 5.13 6.64
C TRP A 340 9.69 6.26 6.40
N ASP A 341 9.35 7.13 5.46
CA ASP A 341 9.94 8.46 5.28
C ASP A 341 8.97 9.49 5.87
N PHE A 342 9.43 10.27 6.84
CA PHE A 342 8.65 11.33 7.47
C PHE A 342 8.75 12.67 6.71
N CYS A 343 9.38 12.67 5.54
CA CYS A 343 9.46 13.75 4.57
C CYS A 343 10.10 15.04 5.11
N ASP A 344 10.94 14.96 6.13
CA ASP A 344 11.73 16.09 6.67
C ASP A 344 13.22 16.01 6.28
N GLY A 345 13.59 14.98 5.50
CA GLY A 345 14.96 14.69 5.08
C GLY A 345 15.88 14.13 6.18
N GLN A 346 15.35 13.81 7.36
CA GLN A 346 16.13 13.43 8.55
C GLN A 346 15.58 12.20 9.25
N ASP A 347 14.26 12.08 9.34
CA ASP A 347 13.57 11.03 10.06
C ASP A 347 13.12 9.92 9.09
N PHE A 348 13.64 8.73 9.34
CA PHE A 348 13.27 7.49 8.69
C PHE A 348 13.07 6.43 9.77
N SER A 349 12.07 5.54 9.61
CA SER A 349 11.84 4.45 10.55
C SER A 349 11.47 3.15 9.85
N LEU A 350 11.79 2.03 10.50
CA LEU A 350 11.26 0.71 10.17
C LEU A 350 10.13 0.37 11.16
N LEU A 351 9.04 -0.19 10.65
CA LEU A 351 8.05 -0.92 11.44
C LEU A 351 8.12 -2.38 10.99
N GLY A 352 8.58 -3.26 11.88
CA GLY A 352 8.80 -4.68 11.61
C GLY A 352 8.29 -5.60 12.69
#